data_AF-A0AAV4Y4W4-F1
#
_entry.id   AF-A0AAV4Y4W4-F1
#
_cell.length_a   1.000
_cell.length_b   1.000
_cell.length_c   1.000
_cell.angle_alpha   90.00
_cell.angle_beta   90.00
_cell.angle_gamma   90.00
#
_symmetry.space_group_name_H-M   'P 1'
#
loop_
_entity.id
_entity.type
_entity.pdbx_description
1 polymer ?
#
loop_
_entity_poly.entity_id
_entity_poly.type
_entity_poly.pdbx_seq_one_letter_code
_entity_poly.pdbx_strand_id
1 'polypeptide(L)'
;MLKIKEEYNLYQILSKQNLLDQEIRSVKAGMHTLIYDNYSKLIAVSEVLSKIKLNYGKIEEDKNLLECKMGFIENLSSNISKNLPSSENKQLELMKSKENKYQQSESLKGIIEESRDIIWYIQGKLRTKLDCCIYSIEEIALTLNLILDLGEEKEQALQDFLLIVKDNLSNILLRIEGDCLEDSGDCKTSTDFKITFCSDSSYRFSKRSLTISLRSYFAYALDRLYRECYECSICIPDSTLSQKSSEVILNICSDRCGYHFGKMKCDFLQYVHCLEEKLSGERPFLDEALSWLNIVVKDVCINTFNSLCNFLKPEYKYSRNAHFRKQFCYVLAREGIFVSFFWYLNDTILKHFSTSKPKEETVLCMCTLLTKYILELHKTTVCSFSTWWTNKCRHQKLTLR
;
A
#
# COMPACT_ATOMS: atom_id res chain seq x y z
N MET A 1 -56.06 37.59 -36.37
CA MET A 1 -55.35 38.68 -35.67
C MET A 1 -53.92 38.22 -35.40
N LEU A 2 -53.03 38.37 -36.38
CA LEU A 2 -51.61 38.03 -36.25
C LEU A 2 -50.94 39.16 -35.47
N LYS A 3 -50.47 38.89 -34.24
CA LYS A 3 -49.62 39.83 -33.50
C LYS A 3 -48.30 39.95 -34.24
N ILE A 4 -48.18 41.03 -35.03
CA ILE A 4 -46.96 41.46 -35.69
C ILE A 4 -45.93 41.71 -34.58
N LYS A 5 -44.82 40.96 -34.64
CA LYS A 5 -43.68 41.11 -33.72
C LYS A 5 -43.17 42.55 -33.80
N GLU A 6 -42.82 43.09 -32.63
CA GLU A 6 -42.22 44.41 -32.43
C GLU A 6 -41.21 44.76 -33.54
N GLU A 7 -41.39 45.94 -34.15
CA GLU A 7 -40.49 46.46 -35.18
C GLU A 7 -39.12 46.77 -34.55
N TYR A 8 -38.14 45.92 -34.82
CA TYR A 8 -36.77 46.13 -34.37
C TYR A 8 -36.13 47.28 -35.18
N ASN A 9 -35.50 48.23 -34.48
CA ASN A 9 -34.65 49.26 -35.11
C ASN A 9 -33.47 48.57 -35.83
N LEU A 10 -33.03 49.10 -36.98
CA LEU A 10 -31.83 48.69 -37.72
C LEU A 10 -30.62 48.42 -36.81
N TYR A 11 -30.41 49.21 -35.76
CA TYR A 11 -29.36 49.01 -34.77
C TYR A 11 -29.53 47.71 -33.94
N GLN A 12 -30.76 47.36 -33.58
CA GLN A 12 -31.08 46.12 -32.89
C GLN A 12 -30.92 44.91 -33.81
N ILE A 13 -31.23 45.07 -35.10
CA ILE A 13 -31.00 44.03 -36.11
C ILE A 13 -29.50 43.81 -36.33
N LEU A 14 -28.72 44.88 -36.50
CA LEU A 14 -27.26 44.83 -36.66
C LEU A 14 -26.56 44.24 -35.44
N SER A 15 -26.96 44.62 -34.22
CA SER A 15 -26.40 44.04 -32.99
C SER A 15 -26.75 42.56 -32.85
N LYS A 16 -27.98 42.17 -33.19
CA LYS A 16 -28.38 40.76 -33.20
C LYS A 16 -27.68 39.95 -34.28
N GLN A 17 -27.44 40.54 -35.46
CA GLN A 17 -26.64 39.92 -36.52
C GLN A 17 -25.19 39.72 -36.08
N ASN A 18 -24.56 40.73 -35.46
CA ASN A 18 -23.20 40.60 -34.93
C ASN A 18 -23.09 39.54 -33.83
N LEU A 19 -24.09 39.46 -32.94
CA LEU A 19 -24.18 38.40 -31.93
C LEU A 19 -24.30 37.02 -32.56
N LEU A 20 -25.20 36.86 -33.54
CA LEU A 20 -25.36 35.60 -34.28
C LEU A 20 -24.06 35.23 -35.02
N ASP A 21 -23.36 36.19 -35.63
CA ASP A 21 -22.09 35.94 -36.31
C ASP A 21 -20.99 35.54 -35.33
N GLN A 22 -21.02 36.05 -34.09
CA GLN A 22 -20.10 35.65 -33.03
C GLN A 22 -20.42 34.24 -32.53
N GLU A 23 -21.70 33.92 -32.32
CA GLU A 23 -22.17 32.58 -31.94
C GLU A 23 -21.84 31.55 -33.02
N ILE A 24 -22.10 31.85 -34.30
CA ILE A 24 -21.78 30.97 -35.44
C ILE A 24 -20.27 30.72 -35.49
N ARG A 25 -19.43 31.74 -35.27
CA ARG A 25 -17.97 31.57 -35.23
C ARG A 25 -17.53 30.72 -34.05
N SER A 26 -18.11 30.93 -32.86
CA SER A 26 -17.82 30.14 -31.67
C SER A 26 -18.20 28.68 -31.85
N VAL A 27 -19.41 28.42 -32.36
CA VAL A 27 -19.90 27.07 -32.66
C VAL A 27 -19.03 26.41 -33.72
N LYS A 28 -18.66 27.13 -34.79
CA LYS A 28 -17.78 26.59 -35.85
C LYS A 28 -16.40 26.23 -35.31
N ALA A 29 -15.82 27.04 -34.43
CA ALA A 29 -14.54 26.73 -33.78
C ALA A 29 -14.65 25.52 -32.85
N GLY A 30 -15.67 25.47 -31.99
CA GLY A 30 -15.93 24.33 -31.11
C GLY A 30 -16.21 23.04 -31.88
N MET A 31 -16.95 23.13 -32.99
CA MET A 31 -17.23 22.02 -33.88
C MET A 31 -15.99 21.58 -34.65
N HIS A 32 -15.09 22.49 -35.03
CA HIS A 32 -13.81 22.13 -35.66
C HIS A 32 -12.93 21.33 -34.69
N THR A 33 -12.78 21.77 -33.44
CA THR A 33 -12.07 21.01 -32.39
C THR A 33 -12.75 19.67 -32.09
N LEU A 34 -14.08 19.63 -31.96
CA LEU A 34 -14.79 18.38 -31.69
C LEU A 34 -14.79 17.40 -32.85
N ILE A 35 -14.81 17.86 -34.09
CA ILE A 35 -14.81 16.98 -35.26
C ILE A 35 -13.37 16.64 -35.61
N TYR A 36 -12.55 17.61 -36.00
CA TYR A 36 -11.25 17.31 -36.59
C TYR A 36 -10.27 16.71 -35.59
N ASP A 37 -10.22 17.18 -34.33
CA ASP A 37 -9.30 16.58 -33.36
C ASP A 37 -9.78 15.20 -32.91
N ASN A 38 -11.09 14.98 -32.77
CA ASN A 38 -11.59 13.67 -32.38
C ASN A 38 -11.51 12.66 -33.54
N TYR A 39 -11.80 13.07 -34.78
CA TYR A 39 -11.60 12.22 -35.95
C TYR A 39 -10.11 11.89 -36.14
N SER A 40 -9.21 12.85 -35.95
CA SER A 40 -7.77 12.60 -36.01
C SER A 40 -7.32 11.62 -34.92
N LYS A 41 -7.83 11.76 -33.69
CA LYS A 41 -7.57 10.81 -32.60
C LYS A 41 -8.16 9.43 -32.89
N LEU A 42 -9.35 9.33 -33.48
CA LEU A 42 -9.97 8.06 -33.87
C LEU A 42 -9.17 7.35 -34.97
N ILE A 43 -8.67 8.09 -35.96
CA ILE A 43 -7.79 7.55 -37.01
C ILE A 43 -6.50 7.02 -36.37
N ALA A 44 -5.87 7.80 -35.48
CA ALA A 44 -4.66 7.37 -34.77
C ALA A 44 -4.90 6.12 -33.90
N VAL A 45 -6.04 6.07 -33.19
CA VAL A 45 -6.44 4.88 -32.42
C VAL A 45 -6.66 3.68 -33.36
N SER A 46 -7.30 3.88 -34.52
CA SER A 46 -7.52 2.83 -35.52
C SER A 46 -6.22 2.25 -36.07
N GLU A 47 -5.21 3.10 -36.33
CA GLU A 47 -3.88 2.66 -36.76
C GLU A 47 -3.16 1.85 -35.68
N VAL A 48 -3.22 2.31 -34.43
CA VAL A 48 -2.64 1.59 -33.28
C VAL A 48 -3.34 0.24 -33.11
N LEU A 49 -4.67 0.21 -33.21
CA LEU A 49 -5.46 -1.02 -33.08
C LEU A 49 -5.15 -2.02 -34.22
N SER A 50 -4.91 -1.52 -35.43
CA SER A 50 -4.45 -2.34 -36.56
C SER A 50 -3.05 -2.91 -36.33
N LYS A 51 -2.11 -2.13 -35.78
CA LYS A 51 -0.78 -2.61 -35.38
C LYS A 51 -0.85 -3.64 -34.26
N ILE A 52 -1.70 -3.42 -33.26
CA ILE A 52 -1.96 -4.38 -32.17
C ILE A 52 -2.49 -5.69 -32.75
N LYS A 53 -3.44 -5.62 -33.68
CA LYS A 53 -4.03 -6.82 -34.32
C LYS A 53 -2.99 -7.63 -35.10
N LEU A 54 -2.09 -6.96 -35.82
CA LEU A 54 -0.97 -7.62 -36.52
C LEU A 54 0.01 -8.28 -35.55
N ASN A 55 0.38 -7.60 -34.47
CA ASN A 55 1.27 -8.15 -33.45
C ASN A 55 0.63 -9.32 -32.71
N TYR A 56 -0.69 -9.28 -32.47
CA TYR A 56 -1.42 -10.38 -31.87
C TYR A 56 -1.39 -11.63 -32.76
N GLY A 57 -1.48 -11.47 -34.09
CA GLY A 57 -1.31 -12.57 -35.03
C GLY A 57 0.05 -13.26 -34.89
N LYS A 58 1.13 -12.47 -34.81
CA LYS A 58 2.49 -13.01 -34.58
C LYS A 58 2.63 -13.71 -33.22
N ILE A 59 2.05 -13.14 -32.17
CA ILE A 59 2.06 -13.75 -30.82
C ILE A 59 1.30 -15.08 -30.83
N GLU A 60 0.19 -15.18 -31.56
CA GLU A 60 -0.55 -16.45 -31.68
C GLU A 60 0.23 -17.49 -32.49
N GLU A 61 0.95 -17.08 -33.55
CA GLU A 61 1.87 -17.95 -34.29
C GLU A 61 3.01 -18.46 -33.39
N ASP A 62 3.65 -17.56 -32.62
CA ASP A 62 4.72 -17.91 -31.68
C ASP A 62 4.22 -18.85 -30.56
N LYS A 63 2.99 -18.63 -30.07
CA LYS A 63 2.34 -19.51 -29.09
C LYS A 63 2.11 -20.91 -29.67
N ASN A 64 1.58 -21.01 -30.88
CA ASN A 64 1.37 -22.30 -31.54
C ASN A 64 2.71 -23.03 -31.79
N LEU A 65 3.75 -22.29 -32.18
CA LEU A 65 5.09 -22.84 -32.33
C LEU A 65 5.66 -23.33 -30.98
N LEU A 66 5.42 -22.58 -29.90
CA LEU A 66 5.83 -22.96 -28.56
C LEU A 66 5.08 -24.21 -28.08
N GLU A 67 3.78 -24.32 -28.34
CA GLU A 67 2.97 -25.50 -28.02
C GLU A 67 3.49 -26.75 -28.74
N CYS A 68 3.85 -26.64 -30.03
CA CYS A 68 4.52 -27.71 -30.76
C CYS A 68 5.87 -28.09 -30.16
N LYS A 69 6.69 -27.10 -29.75
CA LYS A 69 7.98 -27.35 -29.10
C LYS A 69 7.82 -27.99 -27.72
N MET A 70 6.83 -27.57 -26.94
CA MET A 70 6.51 -28.19 -25.65
C MET A 70 6.03 -29.62 -25.84
N GLY A 71 5.15 -29.90 -26.82
CA GLY A 71 4.74 -31.26 -27.15
C GLY A 71 5.92 -32.14 -27.62
N PHE A 72 6.90 -31.55 -28.32
CA PHE A 72 8.14 -32.26 -28.67
C PHE A 72 9.01 -32.55 -27.43
N ILE A 73 9.14 -31.58 -26.51
CA ILE A 73 9.86 -31.76 -25.24
C ILE A 73 9.16 -32.78 -24.35
N GLU A 74 7.83 -32.79 -24.28
CA GLU A 74 7.05 -33.78 -23.54
C GLU A 74 7.23 -35.19 -24.14
N ASN A 75 7.26 -35.31 -25.47
CA ASN A 75 7.56 -36.57 -26.13
C ASN A 75 8.99 -37.04 -25.88
N LEU A 76 9.97 -36.12 -25.95
CA LEU A 76 11.37 -36.43 -25.59
C LEU A 76 11.48 -36.83 -24.11
N SER A 77 10.84 -36.10 -23.21
CA SER A 77 10.81 -36.38 -21.79
C SER A 77 10.12 -37.71 -21.49
N SER A 78 9.02 -38.04 -22.18
CA SER A 78 8.35 -39.35 -22.10
C SER A 78 9.25 -40.47 -22.61
N ASN A 79 9.98 -40.27 -23.71
CA ASN A 79 10.92 -41.24 -24.25
C ASN A 79 12.16 -41.43 -23.34
N ILE A 80 12.70 -40.35 -22.80
CA ILE A 80 13.77 -40.39 -21.79
C ILE A 80 13.26 -41.15 -20.56
N SER A 81 12.10 -40.78 -20.03
CA SER A 81 11.48 -41.41 -18.85
C SER A 81 11.14 -42.88 -19.07
N LYS A 82 10.84 -43.30 -20.30
CA LYS A 82 10.61 -44.72 -20.65
C LYS A 82 11.92 -45.51 -20.80
N ASN A 83 13.01 -44.86 -21.20
CA ASN A 83 14.30 -45.52 -21.46
C ASN A 83 15.28 -45.44 -20.27
N LEU A 84 15.16 -44.47 -19.36
CA LEU A 84 15.96 -44.33 -18.14
C LEU A 84 15.65 -45.29 -16.96
N PRO A 85 14.47 -45.92 -16.79
CA PRO A 85 14.12 -46.56 -15.52
C PRO A 85 14.91 -47.86 -15.29
N SER A 86 15.68 -48.33 -16.26
CA SER A 86 16.52 -49.53 -16.11
C SER A 86 17.94 -49.23 -15.60
N SER A 87 18.45 -48.00 -15.77
CA SER A 87 19.83 -47.63 -15.43
C SER A 87 19.91 -46.88 -14.09
N GLU A 88 19.05 -45.88 -13.87
CA GLU A 88 19.05 -45.12 -12.60
C GLU A 88 18.51 -45.93 -11.43
N ASN A 89 17.47 -46.75 -11.60
CA ASN A 89 16.94 -47.56 -10.50
C ASN A 89 17.94 -48.62 -10.03
N LYS A 90 18.68 -49.25 -10.94
CA LYS A 90 19.74 -50.21 -10.56
C LYS A 90 20.91 -49.52 -9.85
N GLN A 91 21.30 -48.32 -10.28
CA GLN A 91 22.39 -47.59 -9.62
C GLN A 91 21.94 -46.98 -8.29
N LEU A 92 20.73 -46.44 -8.19
CA LEU A 92 20.16 -45.86 -6.98
C LEU A 92 19.84 -46.94 -5.93
N GLU A 93 19.35 -48.12 -6.33
CA GLU A 93 19.18 -49.26 -5.42
C GLU A 93 20.53 -49.82 -4.95
N LEU A 94 21.55 -49.88 -5.83
CA LEU A 94 22.89 -50.30 -5.45
C LEU A 94 23.58 -49.28 -4.53
N MET A 95 23.34 -47.98 -4.76
CA MET A 95 23.84 -46.88 -3.92
C MET A 95 23.12 -46.86 -2.56
N LYS A 96 21.78 -46.94 -2.51
CA LYS A 96 21.02 -47.03 -1.25
C LYS A 96 21.29 -48.31 -0.47
N SER A 97 21.53 -49.43 -1.15
CA SER A 97 21.94 -50.70 -0.53
C SER A 97 23.36 -50.62 0.05
N LYS A 98 24.27 -49.92 -0.63
CA LYS A 98 25.61 -49.61 -0.11
C LYS A 98 25.53 -48.62 1.06
N GLU A 99 24.75 -47.55 0.94
CA GLU A 99 24.55 -46.50 1.94
C GLU A 99 23.93 -47.05 3.23
N ASN A 100 22.94 -47.94 3.13
CA ASN A 100 22.40 -48.69 4.28
C ASN A 100 23.44 -49.64 4.92
N LYS A 101 24.32 -50.26 4.12
CA LYS A 101 25.43 -51.07 4.65
C LYS A 101 26.52 -50.23 5.33
N TYR A 102 26.78 -49.03 4.83
CA TYR A 102 27.77 -48.10 5.38
C TYR A 102 27.23 -47.36 6.63
N GLN A 103 25.93 -47.08 6.73
CA GLN A 103 25.29 -46.52 7.92
C GLN A 103 25.21 -47.50 9.11
N GLN A 104 25.33 -48.80 8.86
CA GLN A 104 25.30 -49.84 9.89
C GLN A 104 26.68 -50.18 10.49
N SER A 105 27.78 -49.62 9.98
CA SER A 105 29.09 -49.84 10.59
C SER A 105 29.30 -48.88 11.76
N GLU A 106 29.72 -49.43 12.90
CA GLU A 106 29.87 -48.70 14.16
C GLU A 106 30.93 -47.58 14.06
N SER A 107 31.94 -47.76 13.21
CA SER A 107 32.96 -46.75 12.92
C SER A 107 32.47 -45.60 12.03
N LEU A 108 31.57 -45.84 11.06
CA LEU A 108 31.00 -44.76 10.24
C LEU A 108 29.87 -44.04 10.96
N LYS A 109 29.15 -44.72 11.86
CA LYS A 109 28.14 -44.07 12.70
C LYS A 109 28.77 -43.01 13.60
N GLY A 110 29.92 -43.30 14.21
CA GLY A 110 30.71 -42.32 14.96
C GLY A 110 31.15 -41.14 14.08
N ILE A 111 31.66 -41.40 12.87
CA ILE A 111 32.06 -40.34 11.93
C ILE A 111 30.85 -39.52 11.46
N ILE A 112 29.68 -40.14 11.26
CA ILE A 112 28.46 -39.44 10.86
C ILE A 112 27.95 -38.57 12.01
N GLU A 113 27.96 -39.05 13.25
CA GLU A 113 27.63 -38.27 14.44
C GLU A 113 28.60 -37.10 14.63
N GLU A 114 29.91 -37.34 14.55
CA GLU A 114 30.93 -36.28 14.60
C GLU A 114 30.76 -35.26 13.47
N SER A 115 30.46 -35.71 12.24
CA SER A 115 30.22 -34.80 11.12
C SER A 115 28.96 -33.97 11.30
N ARG A 116 27.91 -34.53 11.94
CA ARG A 116 26.69 -33.81 12.28
C ARG A 116 26.96 -32.78 13.37
N ASP A 117 27.78 -33.10 14.36
CA ASP A 117 28.19 -32.16 15.41
C ASP A 117 29.03 -31.01 14.83
N ILE A 118 29.92 -31.31 13.86
CA ILE A 118 30.70 -30.29 13.14
C ILE A 118 29.77 -29.40 12.30
N ILE A 119 28.82 -29.97 11.56
CA ILE A 119 27.85 -29.20 10.78
C ILE A 119 27.03 -28.30 11.70
N TRP A 120 26.53 -28.84 12.82
CA TRP A 120 25.79 -28.07 13.82
C TRP A 120 26.63 -26.94 14.41
N TYR A 121 27.90 -27.20 14.72
CA TYR A 121 28.85 -26.20 15.22
C TYR A 121 29.13 -25.10 14.18
N ILE A 122 29.34 -25.47 12.91
CA ILE A 122 29.58 -24.51 11.81
C ILE A 122 28.31 -23.69 11.57
N GLN A 123 27.13 -24.30 11.54
CA GLN A 123 25.85 -23.60 11.44
C GLN A 123 25.67 -22.61 12.58
N GLY A 124 25.91 -23.02 13.84
CA GLY A 124 25.88 -22.14 14.99
C GLY A 124 26.86 -20.98 14.88
N LYS A 125 28.08 -21.23 14.41
CA LYS A 125 29.10 -20.19 14.20
C LYS A 125 28.74 -19.24 13.07
N LEU A 126 28.16 -19.73 11.97
CA LEU A 126 27.65 -18.89 10.88
C LEU A 126 26.45 -18.05 11.33
N ARG A 127 25.57 -18.59 12.19
CA ARG A 127 24.44 -17.87 12.79
C ARG A 127 24.89 -16.75 13.72
N THR A 128 25.81 -17.02 14.65
CA THR A 128 26.43 -15.97 15.47
C THR A 128 27.20 -14.94 14.65
N LYS A 129 27.76 -15.35 13.51
CA LYS A 129 28.35 -14.42 12.55
C LYS A 129 27.26 -13.57 11.92
N LEU A 130 26.13 -14.14 11.50
CA LEU A 130 25.00 -13.40 10.94
C LEU A 130 24.39 -12.39 11.93
N ASP A 131 24.41 -12.69 13.24
CA ASP A 131 23.93 -11.80 14.31
C ASP A 131 24.81 -10.54 14.53
N CYS A 132 26.06 -10.54 14.09
CA CYS A 132 26.96 -9.41 14.29
C CYS A 132 26.71 -8.30 13.23
N CYS A 133 26.20 -7.14 13.64
CA CYS A 133 25.66 -6.08 12.77
C CYS A 133 26.67 -5.26 11.91
N ILE A 134 27.68 -5.86 11.27
CA ILE A 134 28.74 -5.13 10.51
C ILE A 134 29.08 -5.79 9.16
N TYR A 135 28.15 -6.53 8.56
CA TYR A 135 28.41 -7.17 7.26
C TYR A 135 27.88 -6.36 6.09
N SER A 136 28.67 -6.34 5.02
CA SER A 136 28.22 -5.92 3.69
C SER A 136 27.15 -6.88 3.15
N ILE A 137 26.35 -6.41 2.20
CA ILE A 137 25.29 -7.21 1.55
C ILE A 137 25.85 -8.51 0.95
N GLU A 138 27.06 -8.45 0.41
CA GLU A 138 27.78 -9.58 -0.18
C GLU A 138 28.13 -10.64 0.87
N GLU A 139 28.60 -10.22 2.05
CA GLU A 139 28.95 -11.13 3.14
C GLU A 139 27.72 -11.80 3.75
N ILE A 140 26.59 -11.11 3.83
CA ILE A 140 25.33 -11.70 4.30
C ILE A 140 24.83 -12.74 3.30
N ALA A 141 24.84 -12.41 2.00
CA ALA A 141 24.44 -13.35 0.95
C ALA A 141 25.34 -14.60 0.93
N LEU A 142 26.66 -14.43 1.07
CA LEU A 142 27.60 -15.54 1.17
C LEU A 142 27.34 -16.40 2.41
N THR A 143 27.08 -15.78 3.57
CA THR A 143 26.82 -16.51 4.82
C THR A 143 25.52 -17.30 4.74
N LEU A 144 24.46 -16.73 4.13
CA LEU A 144 23.19 -17.44 3.93
C LEU A 144 23.32 -18.59 2.91
N ASN A 145 24.05 -18.39 1.82
CA ASN A 145 24.30 -19.45 0.86
C ASN A 145 25.07 -20.61 1.50
N LEU A 146 26.08 -20.32 2.34
CA LEU A 146 26.80 -21.34 3.09
C LEU A 146 25.89 -22.11 4.06
N ILE A 147 24.92 -21.44 4.70
CA ILE A 147 23.94 -22.10 5.58
C ILE A 147 23.02 -23.04 4.79
N LEU A 148 22.56 -22.61 3.60
CA LEU A 148 21.74 -23.43 2.71
C LEU A 148 22.52 -24.62 2.13
N ASP A 149 23.79 -24.42 1.77
CA ASP A 149 24.69 -25.48 1.28
C ASP A 149 24.99 -26.54 2.36
N LEU A 150 24.90 -26.18 3.64
CA LEU A 150 24.99 -27.11 4.77
C LEU A 150 23.70 -27.92 5.02
N GLY A 151 22.69 -27.77 4.16
CA GLY A 151 21.48 -28.59 4.17
C GLY A 151 20.38 -28.13 5.12
N GLU A 152 20.41 -26.89 5.60
CA GLU A 152 19.29 -26.33 6.36
C GLU A 152 18.04 -26.11 5.48
N GLU A 153 16.86 -26.24 6.09
CA GLU A 153 15.61 -25.91 5.41
C GLU A 153 15.59 -24.43 5.04
N LYS A 154 15.32 -24.15 3.75
CA LYS A 154 15.25 -22.79 3.20
C LYS A 154 14.34 -21.87 4.01
N GLU A 155 13.27 -22.41 4.56
CA GLU A 155 12.27 -21.65 5.31
C GLU A 155 12.80 -21.18 6.67
N GLN A 156 13.59 -22.02 7.35
CA GLN A 156 14.23 -21.69 8.63
C GLN A 156 15.33 -20.63 8.44
N ALA A 157 16.21 -20.81 7.46
CA ALA A 157 17.27 -19.84 7.15
C ALA A 157 16.70 -18.45 6.80
N LEU A 158 15.56 -18.40 6.10
CA LEU A 158 14.86 -17.15 5.79
C LEU A 158 14.22 -16.50 7.03
N GLN A 159 13.64 -17.28 7.95
CA GLN A 159 13.10 -16.75 9.19
C GLN A 159 14.19 -16.11 10.05
N ASP A 160 15.33 -16.78 10.16
CA ASP A 160 16.47 -16.31 10.95
C ASP A 160 17.07 -15.02 10.36
N PHE A 161 17.21 -14.94 9.04
CA PHE A 161 17.62 -13.71 8.36
C PHE A 161 16.66 -12.53 8.63
N LEU A 162 15.35 -12.78 8.55
CA LEU A 162 14.36 -11.73 8.82
C LEU A 162 14.40 -11.25 10.27
N LEU A 163 14.70 -12.14 11.22
CA LEU A 163 14.89 -11.80 12.63
C LEU A 163 16.10 -10.85 12.80
N ILE A 164 17.20 -11.15 12.12
CA ILE A 164 18.44 -10.37 12.18
C ILE A 164 18.25 -8.99 11.54
N VAL A 165 17.60 -8.91 10.37
CA VAL A 165 17.29 -7.64 9.71
C VAL A 165 16.38 -6.77 10.59
N LYS A 166 15.44 -7.39 11.29
CA LYS A 166 14.55 -6.72 12.25
C LYS A 166 15.34 -6.16 13.43
N ASP A 167 16.25 -6.92 14.02
CA ASP A 167 17.06 -6.45 15.15
C ASP A 167 18.05 -5.36 14.72
N ASN A 168 18.60 -5.46 13.51
CA ASN A 168 19.41 -4.39 12.90
C ASN A 168 18.63 -3.10 12.68
N LEU A 169 17.42 -3.19 12.12
CA LEU A 169 16.54 -2.03 11.96
C LEU A 169 16.15 -1.43 13.31
N SER A 170 15.87 -2.27 14.30
CA SER A 170 15.56 -1.82 15.67
C SER A 170 16.75 -1.08 16.29
N ASN A 171 17.97 -1.60 16.14
CA ASN A 171 19.20 -0.97 16.62
C ASN A 171 19.54 0.34 15.88
N ILE A 172 19.31 0.40 14.56
CA ILE A 172 19.49 1.63 13.78
C ILE A 172 18.48 2.69 14.23
N LEU A 173 17.22 2.30 14.43
CA LEU A 173 16.18 3.20 14.95
C LEU A 173 16.53 3.72 16.36
N LEU A 174 17.07 2.88 17.24
CA LEU A 174 17.54 3.27 18.58
C LEU A 174 18.77 4.19 18.54
N ARG A 175 19.73 3.97 17.62
CA ARG A 175 20.89 4.88 17.46
C ARG A 175 20.48 6.26 16.98
N ILE A 176 19.54 6.32 16.02
CA ILE A 176 19.00 7.58 15.52
C ILE A 176 18.24 8.34 16.62
N GLU A 177 17.62 7.62 17.55
CA GLU A 177 16.96 8.21 18.72
C GLU A 177 17.98 8.78 19.74
N GLY A 178 19.14 8.14 19.89
CA GLY A 178 20.26 8.65 20.68
C GLY A 178 20.92 9.89 20.09
N ASP A 179 21.20 9.89 18.78
CA ASP A 179 21.84 11.02 18.09
C ASP A 179 20.94 12.27 18.03
N CYS A 180 19.61 12.12 18.13
CA CYS A 180 18.67 13.25 18.20
C CYS A 180 18.53 13.87 19.61
N LEU A 181 19.03 13.22 20.66
CA LEU A 181 18.96 13.72 22.05
C LEU A 181 20.15 14.62 22.42
N GLU A 182 21.23 14.64 21.64
CA GLU A 182 22.39 15.50 21.91
C GLU A 182 22.19 16.95 21.41
N ASP A 183 21.28 17.18 20.47
CA ASP A 183 21.05 18.51 19.86
C ASP A 183 19.81 19.26 20.37
N SER A 184 19.08 18.70 21.35
CA SER A 184 18.02 19.44 22.04
C SER A 184 18.14 19.28 23.54
N GLY A 185 18.69 20.32 24.17
CA GLY A 185 18.63 20.49 25.61
C GLY A 185 17.20 20.33 26.11
N ASP A 186 17.06 19.49 27.14
CA ASP A 186 15.86 19.20 27.90
C ASP A 186 14.71 18.52 27.14
N CYS A 187 14.73 17.18 27.15
CA CYS A 187 13.60 16.36 27.61
C CYS A 187 14.04 14.89 27.79
N LYS A 188 14.37 14.50 29.03
CA LYS A 188 14.52 13.09 29.42
C LYS A 188 13.15 12.41 29.42
N THR A 189 12.80 11.73 28.33
CA THR A 189 11.89 10.59 28.42
C THR A 189 12.35 9.48 27.49
N SER A 190 12.94 8.44 28.09
CA SER A 190 13.20 7.13 27.49
C SER A 190 11.97 6.63 26.72
N THR A 191 12.16 6.28 25.45
CA THR A 191 11.13 5.79 24.53
C THR A 191 11.58 4.46 23.93
N ASP A 192 11.12 3.35 24.51
CA ASP A 192 11.34 2.01 23.96
C ASP A 192 10.44 1.77 22.73
N PHE A 193 11.04 1.66 21.54
CA PHE A 193 10.43 1.04 20.37
C PHE A 193 10.70 -0.47 20.39
N LYS A 194 9.73 -1.27 20.83
CA LYS A 194 9.83 -2.75 20.85
C LYS A 194 8.96 -3.36 19.75
N ILE A 195 9.58 -4.04 18.77
CA ILE A 195 8.90 -4.85 17.76
C ILE A 195 8.82 -6.28 18.29
N THR A 196 7.61 -6.74 18.65
CA THR A 196 7.40 -8.10 19.13
C THR A 196 6.69 -8.92 18.06
N PHE A 197 7.27 -10.07 17.68
CA PHE A 197 6.58 -11.08 16.86
C PHE A 197 5.86 -12.02 17.83
N CYS A 198 4.55 -12.18 17.67
CA CYS A 198 3.82 -13.32 18.23
C CYS A 198 3.72 -14.39 17.13
N SER A 199 3.85 -15.65 17.51
CA SER A 199 3.74 -16.84 16.65
C SER A 199 2.40 -16.96 15.91
N ASP A 200 1.43 -16.10 16.23
CA ASP A 200 0.18 -15.94 15.51
C ASP A 200 0.12 -14.56 14.85
N SER A 201 0.46 -14.50 13.56
CA SER A 201 0.07 -13.51 12.52
C SER A 201 -0.38 -12.09 12.94
N SER A 202 0.22 -11.49 13.96
CA SER A 202 -0.17 -10.16 14.45
C SER A 202 1.06 -9.43 15.00
N TYR A 203 1.41 -8.36 14.29
CA TYR A 203 2.47 -7.43 14.68
C TYR A 203 1.83 -6.30 15.49
N ARG A 204 2.46 -5.88 16.59
CA ARG A 204 2.05 -4.67 17.33
C ARG A 204 3.24 -3.75 17.52
N PHE A 205 3.13 -2.52 17.01
CA PHE A 205 4.04 -1.42 17.34
C PHE A 205 3.51 -0.59 18.52
N SER A 206 4.41 -0.25 19.46
CA SER A 206 4.11 0.64 20.59
C SER A 206 3.95 2.10 20.15
N LYS A 207 3.02 2.80 20.81
CA LYS A 207 2.48 4.13 20.49
C LYS A 207 3.48 5.26 20.75
N ARG A 208 3.69 6.16 19.77
CA ARG A 208 3.79 7.63 19.97
C ARG A 208 3.87 8.43 18.66
N SER A 209 3.61 9.73 18.79
CA SER A 209 3.50 10.74 17.73
C SER A 209 4.87 11.15 17.18
N LEU A 210 5.10 10.95 15.87
CA LEU A 210 6.33 11.38 15.18
C LEU A 210 6.18 12.81 14.62
N THR A 211 7.24 13.61 14.74
CA THR A 211 7.38 14.93 14.10
C THR A 211 7.49 14.79 12.57
N ILE A 212 7.34 15.89 11.82
CA ILE A 212 7.29 15.88 10.34
C ILE A 212 8.57 15.29 9.71
N SER A 213 9.75 15.59 10.25
CA SER A 213 11.05 15.03 9.81
C SER A 213 11.09 13.50 9.97
N LEU A 214 10.64 13.03 11.13
CA LEU A 214 10.54 11.63 11.51
C LEU A 214 9.53 10.83 10.65
N ARG A 215 8.48 11.48 10.11
CA ARG A 215 7.50 10.84 9.19
C ARG A 215 8.08 10.55 7.80
N SER A 216 8.87 11.46 7.23
CA SER A 216 9.59 11.22 5.98
C SER A 216 10.69 10.17 6.13
N TYR A 217 11.36 10.17 7.29
CA TYR A 217 12.41 9.21 7.59
C TYR A 217 11.86 7.79 7.74
N PHE A 218 10.68 7.64 8.34
CA PHE A 218 10.01 6.34 8.47
C PHE A 218 9.67 5.71 7.11
N ALA A 219 9.08 6.49 6.19
CA ALA A 219 8.76 6.00 4.84
C ALA A 219 10.04 5.68 4.03
N TYR A 220 11.14 6.41 4.29
CA TYR A 220 12.46 6.13 3.72
C TYR A 220 13.10 4.85 4.28
N ALA A 221 13.02 4.61 5.59
CA ALA A 221 13.55 3.40 6.21
C ALA A 221 12.85 2.13 5.68
N LEU A 222 11.53 2.19 5.49
CA LEU A 222 10.77 1.12 4.84
C LEU A 222 11.21 0.91 3.38
N ASP A 223 11.58 1.99 2.68
CA ASP A 223 12.10 1.89 1.32
C ASP A 223 13.47 1.23 1.26
N ARG A 224 14.34 1.56 2.21
CA ARG A 224 15.65 0.93 2.34
C ARG A 224 15.51 -0.57 2.60
N LEU A 225 14.67 -0.97 3.56
CA LEU A 225 14.35 -2.38 3.80
C LEU A 225 13.87 -3.07 2.53
N TYR A 226 12.90 -2.47 1.82
CA TYR A 226 12.36 -3.06 0.59
C TYR A 226 13.44 -3.23 -0.48
N ARG A 227 14.34 -2.25 -0.64
CA ARG A 227 15.46 -2.30 -1.59
C ARG A 227 16.43 -3.42 -1.25
N GLU A 228 16.82 -3.53 0.01
CA GLU A 228 17.73 -4.57 0.51
C GLU A 228 17.12 -5.97 0.28
N CYS A 229 15.86 -6.19 0.66
CA CYS A 229 15.17 -7.47 0.40
C CYS A 229 15.00 -7.76 -1.09
N TYR A 230 14.73 -6.74 -1.92
CA TYR A 230 14.60 -6.89 -3.36
C TYR A 230 15.94 -7.28 -4.00
N GLU A 231 17.04 -6.66 -3.59
CA GLU A 231 18.38 -6.97 -4.10
C GLU A 231 18.83 -8.36 -3.66
N CYS A 232 18.58 -8.75 -2.40
CA CYS A 232 18.79 -10.13 -1.94
C CYS A 232 17.96 -11.14 -2.75
N SER A 233 16.74 -10.79 -3.17
CA SER A 233 15.90 -11.69 -3.97
C SER A 233 16.42 -11.93 -5.40
N ILE A 234 17.28 -11.05 -5.91
CA ILE A 234 17.96 -11.25 -7.20
C ILE A 234 19.14 -12.22 -7.04
N CYS A 235 19.85 -12.14 -5.91
CA CYS A 235 21.01 -12.98 -5.62
C CYS A 235 20.62 -14.40 -5.19
N ILE A 236 19.39 -14.62 -4.70
CA ILE A 236 18.91 -15.92 -4.21
C ILE A 236 17.75 -16.41 -5.11
N PRO A 237 17.97 -17.38 -6.01
CA PRO A 237 16.92 -17.94 -6.87
C PRO A 237 15.81 -18.62 -6.03
N ASP A 238 14.56 -18.49 -6.49
CA ASP A 238 13.32 -18.97 -5.83
C ASP A 238 12.95 -18.33 -4.47
N SER A 239 13.54 -17.18 -4.13
CA SER A 239 13.24 -16.52 -2.85
C SER A 239 11.94 -15.67 -2.88
N THR A 240 11.03 -15.91 -1.93
CA THR A 240 9.80 -15.11 -1.74
C THR A 240 10.06 -13.80 -0.95
N LEU A 241 11.33 -13.38 -0.84
CA LEU A 241 11.78 -12.26 0.00
C LEU A 241 11.12 -10.93 -0.36
N SER A 242 10.94 -10.65 -1.66
CA SER A 242 10.27 -9.45 -2.17
C SER A 242 8.76 -9.42 -1.83
N GLN A 243 8.11 -10.59 -1.81
CA GLN A 243 6.70 -10.69 -1.41
C GLN A 243 6.55 -10.51 0.10
N LYS A 244 7.35 -11.22 0.90
CA LYS A 244 7.36 -11.10 2.38
C LYS A 244 7.71 -9.69 2.83
N SER A 245 8.68 -9.02 2.18
CA SER A 245 9.02 -7.63 2.52
C SER A 245 7.86 -6.66 2.22
N SER A 246 7.12 -6.88 1.13
CA SER A 246 5.91 -6.10 0.85
C SER A 246 4.82 -6.32 1.90
N GLU A 247 4.65 -7.54 2.42
CA GLU A 247 3.68 -7.84 3.49
C GLU A 247 4.07 -7.19 4.81
N VAL A 248 5.35 -7.25 5.19
CA VAL A 248 5.88 -6.59 6.39
C VAL A 248 5.62 -5.09 6.32
N ILE A 249 5.93 -4.45 5.18
CA ILE A 249 5.67 -3.01 4.99
C ILE A 249 4.17 -2.71 5.09
N LEU A 250 3.30 -3.55 4.51
CA LEU A 250 1.85 -3.38 4.62
C LEU A 250 1.36 -3.48 6.07
N ASN A 251 1.88 -4.42 6.85
CA ASN A 251 1.53 -4.57 8.27
C ASN A 251 1.97 -3.34 9.07
N ILE A 252 3.18 -2.84 8.82
CA ILE A 252 3.68 -1.61 9.45
C ILE A 252 2.81 -0.40 9.07
N CYS A 253 2.44 -0.29 7.79
CA CYS A 253 1.53 0.75 7.32
C CYS A 253 0.14 0.61 7.96
N SER A 254 -0.35 -0.61 8.18
CA SER A 254 -1.64 -0.88 8.84
C SER A 254 -1.64 -0.33 10.28
N ASP A 255 -0.59 -0.62 11.05
CA ASP A 255 -0.44 -0.09 12.41
C ASP A 255 -0.42 1.44 12.44
N ARG A 256 0.25 2.07 11.46
CA ARG A 256 0.25 3.53 11.31
C ARG A 256 -1.12 4.08 10.92
N CYS A 257 -1.86 3.39 10.06
CA CYS A 257 -3.23 3.75 9.73
C CYS A 257 -4.13 3.67 10.96
N GLY A 258 -4.00 2.61 11.77
CA GLY A 258 -4.70 2.45 13.05
C GLY A 258 -4.37 3.56 14.05
N TYR A 259 -3.11 3.98 14.14
CA TYR A 259 -2.71 5.13 14.94
C TYR A 259 -3.41 6.42 14.49
N HIS A 260 -3.39 6.71 13.19
CA HIS A 260 -4.03 7.91 12.64
C HIS A 260 -5.54 7.89 12.87
N PHE A 261 -6.19 6.74 12.66
CA PHE A 261 -7.61 6.58 12.94
C PHE A 261 -7.93 6.81 14.42
N GLY A 262 -7.15 6.22 15.34
CA GLY A 262 -7.31 6.45 16.78
C GLY A 262 -7.14 7.93 17.15
N LYS A 263 -6.17 8.61 16.55
CA LYS A 263 -5.98 10.05 16.75
C LYS A 263 -7.18 10.86 16.24
N MET A 264 -7.68 10.58 15.03
CA MET A 264 -8.88 11.24 14.49
C MET A 264 -10.09 11.07 15.42
N LYS A 265 -10.26 9.89 16.03
CA LYS A 265 -11.33 9.66 17.01
C LYS A 265 -11.18 10.52 18.26
N CYS A 266 -9.98 10.56 18.85
CA CYS A 266 -9.70 11.36 20.05
C CYS A 266 -9.89 12.85 19.77
N ASP A 267 -9.36 13.35 18.67
CA ASP A 267 -9.49 14.75 18.25
C ASP A 267 -10.98 15.08 18.02
N PHE A 268 -11.73 14.18 17.37
CA PHE A 268 -13.17 14.38 17.13
C PHE A 268 -14.01 14.40 18.41
N LEU A 269 -13.73 13.54 19.38
CA LEU A 269 -14.44 13.54 20.66
C LEU A 269 -14.34 14.89 21.39
N GLN A 270 -13.18 15.55 21.32
CA GLN A 270 -13.02 16.90 21.88
C GLN A 270 -13.93 17.92 21.19
N TYR A 271 -14.12 17.79 19.88
CA TYR A 271 -15.00 18.67 19.11
C TYR A 271 -16.49 18.43 19.37
N VAL A 272 -16.91 17.19 19.67
CA VAL A 272 -18.32 16.88 20.02
C VAL A 272 -18.75 17.64 21.28
N HIS A 273 -17.89 17.74 22.29
CA HIS A 273 -18.18 18.52 23.49
C HIS A 273 -18.38 20.01 23.18
N CYS A 274 -17.53 20.60 22.32
CA CYS A 274 -17.71 21.98 21.87
C CYS A 274 -18.97 22.19 21.03
N LEU A 275 -19.41 21.16 20.28
CA LEU A 275 -20.64 21.22 19.48
C LEU A 275 -21.88 21.29 20.38
N GLU A 276 -21.92 20.49 21.45
CA GLU A 276 -23.01 20.50 22.43
C GLU A 276 -23.12 21.86 23.13
N GLU A 277 -21.99 22.45 23.52
CA GLU A 277 -21.92 23.79 24.10
C GLU A 277 -22.51 24.85 23.13
N LYS A 278 -22.11 24.81 21.85
CA LYS A 278 -22.63 25.72 20.82
C LYS A 278 -24.13 25.58 20.55
N LEU A 279 -24.72 24.42 20.83
CA LEU A 279 -26.13 24.13 20.57
C LEU A 279 -27.03 24.29 21.79
N SER A 280 -26.44 24.42 22.98
CA SER A 280 -27.17 24.62 24.23
C SER A 280 -27.53 26.09 24.51
N GLY A 281 -27.16 27.03 23.64
CA GLY A 281 -27.45 28.45 23.76
C GLY A 281 -28.90 28.84 23.38
N GLU A 282 -29.36 30.02 23.84
CA GLU A 282 -30.74 30.53 23.67
C GLU A 282 -31.19 30.71 22.20
N ARG A 283 -30.25 30.78 21.25
CA ARG A 283 -30.51 30.70 19.80
C ARG A 283 -29.38 29.93 19.11
N PRO A 284 -29.56 28.64 18.80
CA PRO A 284 -28.54 27.87 18.11
C PRO A 284 -28.39 28.35 16.65
N PHE A 285 -27.24 28.94 16.32
CA PHE A 285 -26.89 29.31 14.94
C PHE A 285 -26.47 28.06 14.16
N LEU A 286 -27.47 27.32 13.66
CA LEU A 286 -27.28 26.02 13.03
C LEU A 286 -26.31 26.06 11.83
N ASP A 287 -26.35 27.13 11.04
CA ASP A 287 -25.52 27.26 9.84
C ASP A 287 -24.04 27.55 10.20
N GLU A 288 -23.78 28.27 11.30
CA GLU A 288 -22.42 28.45 11.83
C GLU A 288 -21.86 27.15 12.42
N ALA A 289 -22.69 26.40 13.15
CA ALA A 289 -22.31 25.09 13.68
C ALA A 289 -22.01 24.10 12.54
N LEU A 290 -22.79 24.14 11.46
CA LEU A 290 -22.60 23.32 10.26
C LEU A 290 -21.30 23.67 9.52
N SER A 291 -21.06 24.97 9.30
CA SER A 291 -19.83 25.47 8.68
C SER A 291 -18.60 25.07 9.50
N TRP A 292 -18.67 25.24 10.82
CA TRP A 292 -17.60 24.84 11.73
C TRP A 292 -17.34 23.33 11.69
N LEU A 293 -18.37 22.49 11.75
CA LEU A 293 -18.23 21.04 11.70
C LEU A 293 -17.59 20.58 10.37
N ASN A 294 -18.00 21.19 9.26
CA ASN A 294 -17.43 20.94 7.94
C ASN A 294 -15.92 21.29 7.89
N ILE A 295 -15.51 22.44 8.45
CA ILE A 295 -14.10 22.86 8.50
C ILE A 295 -13.29 21.86 9.35
N VAL A 296 -13.75 21.56 10.56
CA VAL A 296 -13.06 20.65 11.48
C VAL A 296 -12.86 19.27 10.86
N VAL A 297 -13.93 18.66 10.33
CA VAL A 297 -13.83 17.32 9.73
C VAL A 297 -12.93 17.34 8.50
N LYS A 298 -13.00 18.39 7.67
CA LYS A 298 -12.14 18.54 6.51
C LYS A 298 -10.67 18.66 6.90
N ASP A 299 -10.33 19.47 7.90
CA ASP A 299 -8.95 19.67 8.35
C ASP A 299 -8.36 18.38 8.96
N VAL A 300 -9.14 17.67 9.77
CA VAL A 300 -8.74 16.36 10.34
C VAL A 300 -8.44 15.34 9.22
N CYS A 301 -9.29 15.28 8.20
CA CYS A 301 -9.09 14.42 7.04
C CYS A 301 -7.86 14.81 6.21
N ILE A 302 -7.68 16.11 5.91
CA ILE A 302 -6.54 16.61 5.12
C ILE A 302 -5.21 16.36 5.84
N ASN A 303 -5.14 16.64 7.14
CA ASN A 303 -3.93 16.46 7.94
C ASN A 303 -3.51 14.98 8.00
N THR A 304 -4.49 14.09 8.16
CA THR A 304 -4.25 12.64 8.15
C THR A 304 -3.80 12.17 6.77
N PHE A 305 -4.47 12.62 5.71
CA PHE A 305 -4.11 12.29 4.33
C PHE A 305 -2.70 12.74 3.97
N ASN A 306 -2.31 13.96 4.33
CA ASN A 306 -0.96 14.47 4.08
C ASN A 306 0.10 13.60 4.76
N SER A 307 -0.21 13.07 5.94
CA SER A 307 0.69 12.14 6.65
C SER A 307 0.81 10.81 5.91
N LEU A 308 -0.29 10.25 5.42
CA LEU A 308 -0.32 8.98 4.67
C LEU A 308 0.32 9.09 3.28
N CYS A 309 0.24 10.26 2.63
CA CYS A 309 0.87 10.49 1.34
C CYS A 309 2.39 10.34 1.35
N ASN A 310 3.03 10.44 2.52
CA ASN A 310 4.46 10.19 2.63
C ASN A 310 4.81 8.77 2.19
N PHE A 311 3.99 7.76 2.48
CA PHE A 311 4.22 6.37 2.06
C PHE A 311 4.04 6.15 0.54
N LEU A 312 3.46 7.12 -0.16
CA LEU A 312 3.14 7.03 -1.59
C LEU A 312 4.08 7.82 -2.49
N LYS A 313 5.15 8.41 -1.92
CA LYS A 313 6.14 9.17 -2.70
C LYS A 313 6.75 8.30 -3.81
N PRO A 314 6.88 8.82 -5.05
CA PRO A 314 7.34 8.05 -6.21
C PRO A 314 8.83 7.67 -6.15
N GLU A 315 9.58 8.29 -5.23
CA GLU A 315 10.99 8.00 -4.93
C GLU A 315 11.18 6.62 -4.30
N TYR A 316 10.16 6.08 -3.65
CA TYR A 316 10.22 4.79 -2.98
C TYR A 316 9.93 3.63 -3.95
N LYS A 317 10.78 2.60 -3.97
CA LYS A 317 10.63 1.37 -4.77
C LYS A 317 9.35 0.62 -4.36
N TYR A 318 9.07 0.44 -3.07
CA TYR A 318 7.85 -0.29 -2.65
C TYR A 318 6.57 0.44 -3.09
N SER A 319 6.61 1.78 -3.15
CA SER A 319 5.45 2.55 -3.57
C SER A 319 5.12 2.34 -5.04
N ARG A 320 6.05 1.84 -5.87
CA ARG A 320 5.78 1.51 -7.28
C ARG A 320 5.10 0.15 -7.45
N ASN A 321 5.09 -0.69 -6.42
CA ASN A 321 4.43 -1.98 -6.44
C ASN A 321 2.89 -1.79 -6.49
N ALA A 322 2.26 -2.34 -7.53
CA ALA A 322 0.81 -2.22 -7.74
C ALA A 322 -0.01 -2.91 -6.64
N HIS A 323 0.47 -4.04 -6.12
CA HIS A 323 -0.17 -4.75 -5.01
C HIS A 323 -0.14 -3.89 -3.73
N PHE A 324 1.04 -3.36 -3.38
CA PHE A 324 1.18 -2.43 -2.25
C PHE A 324 0.23 -1.24 -2.38
N ARG A 325 0.21 -0.56 -3.54
CA ARG A 325 -0.69 0.58 -3.76
C ARG A 325 -2.15 0.21 -3.58
N LYS A 326 -2.59 -0.93 -4.13
CA LYS A 326 -3.98 -1.39 -3.99
C LYS A 326 -4.33 -1.64 -2.53
N GLN A 327 -3.52 -2.40 -1.80
CA GLN A 327 -3.76 -2.71 -0.40
C GLN A 327 -3.72 -1.46 0.49
N PHE A 328 -2.68 -0.64 0.35
CA PHE A 328 -2.52 0.57 1.15
C PHE A 328 -3.62 1.60 0.88
N CYS A 329 -3.87 1.93 -0.38
CA CYS A 329 -4.81 3.00 -0.73
C CYS A 329 -6.27 2.61 -0.49
N TYR A 330 -6.66 1.41 -0.92
CA TYR A 330 -8.06 0.99 -0.86
C TYR A 330 -8.42 0.40 0.52
N VAL A 331 -7.66 -0.59 0.99
CA VAL A 331 -8.02 -1.32 2.21
C VAL A 331 -7.63 -0.52 3.45
N LEU A 332 -6.37 -0.10 3.57
CA LEU A 332 -5.89 0.53 4.81
C LEU A 332 -6.36 1.98 4.93
N ALA A 333 -6.12 2.81 3.92
CA ALA A 333 -6.42 4.24 4.00
C ALA A 333 -7.91 4.52 3.79
N ARG A 334 -8.47 4.18 2.62
CA ARG A 334 -9.87 4.49 2.29
C ARG A 334 -10.85 3.79 3.23
N GLU A 335 -10.88 2.46 3.23
CA GLU A 335 -11.83 1.70 4.06
C GLU A 335 -11.46 1.77 5.56
N GLY A 336 -10.20 1.50 5.89
CA GLY A 336 -9.73 1.40 7.27
C GLY A 336 -9.70 2.72 8.05
N ILE A 337 -9.52 3.87 7.38
CA ILE A 337 -9.46 5.17 8.07
C ILE A 337 -10.66 6.03 7.70
N PHE A 338 -10.79 6.44 6.43
CA PHE A 338 -11.72 7.52 6.08
C PHE A 338 -13.19 7.07 6.14
N VAL A 339 -13.53 5.95 5.49
CA VAL A 339 -14.89 5.38 5.56
C VAL A 339 -15.22 5.03 7.01
N SER A 340 -14.32 4.31 7.69
CA SER A 340 -14.47 3.97 9.11
C SER A 340 -14.65 5.21 10.01
N PHE A 341 -14.01 6.33 9.68
CA PHE A 341 -14.16 7.58 10.42
C PHE A 341 -15.52 8.22 10.19
N PHE A 342 -16.04 8.25 8.95
CA PHE A 342 -17.39 8.77 8.71
C PHE A 342 -18.47 7.95 9.43
N TRP A 343 -18.32 6.62 9.48
CA TRP A 343 -19.19 5.77 10.31
C TRP A 343 -19.07 6.11 11.80
N TYR A 344 -17.85 6.27 12.29
CA TYR A 344 -17.59 6.64 13.68
C TYR A 344 -18.16 8.02 14.04
N LEU A 345 -18.09 9.01 13.14
CA LEU A 345 -18.67 10.34 13.35
C LEU A 345 -20.17 10.23 13.65
N ASN A 346 -20.91 9.54 12.79
CA ASN A 346 -22.36 9.36 12.93
C ASN A 346 -22.70 8.62 14.22
N ASP A 347 -22.03 7.50 14.51
CA ASP A 347 -22.26 6.68 15.70
C ASP A 347 -21.93 7.44 17.00
N THR A 348 -20.82 8.19 17.02
CA THR A 348 -20.36 8.93 18.20
C THR A 348 -21.30 10.07 18.53
N ILE A 349 -21.72 10.85 17.52
CA ILE A 349 -22.68 11.92 17.73
C ILE A 349 -23.99 11.32 18.27
N LEU A 350 -24.56 10.30 17.62
CA LEU A 350 -25.81 9.67 18.08
C LEU A 350 -25.71 9.12 19.52
N LYS A 351 -24.60 8.49 19.89
CA LYS A 351 -24.37 7.96 21.25
C LYS A 351 -24.21 9.05 22.29
N HIS A 352 -23.48 10.12 21.98
CA HIS A 352 -23.26 11.23 22.90
C HIS A 352 -24.59 11.87 23.32
N PHE A 353 -25.49 12.12 22.37
CA PHE A 353 -26.79 12.73 22.68
C PHE A 353 -27.80 11.76 23.30
N SER A 354 -27.68 10.46 23.01
CA SER A 354 -28.50 9.45 23.71
C SER A 354 -28.15 9.35 25.20
N THR A 355 -26.92 9.70 25.58
CA THR A 355 -26.41 9.60 26.95
C THR A 355 -26.47 10.91 27.73
N SER A 356 -26.35 12.06 27.07
CA SER A 356 -26.32 13.38 27.74
C SER A 356 -27.68 13.91 28.21
N LYS A 357 -28.81 13.24 27.88
CA LYS A 357 -30.19 13.69 28.16
C LYS A 357 -30.41 15.21 27.89
N PRO A 358 -30.18 15.69 26.65
CA PRO A 358 -30.34 17.10 26.32
C PRO A 358 -31.80 17.56 26.44
N LYS A 359 -32.01 18.87 26.51
CA LYS A 359 -33.34 19.47 26.32
C LYS A 359 -33.88 19.09 24.92
N GLU A 360 -35.20 18.94 24.82
CA GLU A 360 -35.89 18.53 23.59
C GLU A 360 -35.55 19.43 22.37
N GLU A 361 -35.41 20.74 22.61
CA GLU A 361 -34.99 21.72 21.59
C GLU A 361 -33.56 21.47 21.06
N THR A 362 -32.64 21.06 21.94
CA THR A 362 -31.25 20.75 21.57
C THR A 362 -31.18 19.48 20.71
N VAL A 363 -32.03 18.49 21.01
CA VAL A 363 -32.15 17.25 20.21
C VAL A 363 -32.64 17.57 18.80
N LEU A 364 -33.66 18.44 18.66
CA LEU A 364 -34.20 18.83 17.35
C LEU A 364 -33.17 19.61 16.52
N CYS A 365 -32.43 20.52 17.16
CA CYS A 365 -31.35 21.27 16.50
C CYS A 365 -30.24 20.33 16.01
N MET A 366 -29.87 19.32 16.81
CA MET A 366 -28.90 18.30 16.43
C MET A 366 -29.35 17.44 15.25
N CYS A 367 -30.59 16.93 15.27
CA CYS A 367 -31.13 16.14 14.17
C CYS A 367 -31.12 16.95 12.87
N THR A 368 -31.48 18.23 12.94
CA THR A 368 -31.47 19.13 11.79
C THR A 368 -30.04 19.38 11.29
N LEU A 369 -29.09 19.61 12.22
CA LEU A 369 -27.68 19.82 11.89
C LEU A 369 -27.06 18.59 11.23
N LEU A 370 -27.28 17.40 11.78
CA LEU A 370 -26.79 16.13 11.24
C LEU A 370 -27.38 15.83 9.86
N THR A 371 -28.67 16.09 9.68
CA THR A 371 -29.33 15.89 8.38
C THR A 371 -28.73 16.83 7.34
N LYS A 372 -28.56 18.12 7.67
CA LYS A 372 -27.87 19.08 6.79
C LYS A 372 -26.43 18.66 6.52
N TYR A 373 -25.70 18.24 7.55
CA TYR A 373 -24.32 17.78 7.42
C TYR A 373 -24.20 16.58 6.50
N ILE A 374 -25.02 15.54 6.65
CA ILE A 374 -24.99 14.36 5.77
C ILE A 374 -25.28 14.75 4.32
N LEU A 375 -26.24 15.66 4.09
CA LEU A 375 -26.57 16.17 2.75
C LEU A 375 -25.44 16.99 2.12
N GLU A 376 -24.69 17.74 2.91
CA GLU A 376 -23.55 18.53 2.45
C GLU A 376 -22.25 17.74 2.38
N LEU A 377 -22.07 16.73 3.23
CA LEU A 377 -20.86 15.93 3.39
C LEU A 377 -20.41 15.34 2.06
N HIS A 378 -21.38 14.86 1.27
CA HIS A 378 -21.13 14.34 -0.06
C HIS A 378 -20.53 15.42 -0.98
N LYS A 379 -21.10 16.63 -0.98
CA LYS A 379 -20.72 17.74 -1.87
C LYS A 379 -19.42 18.43 -1.44
N THR A 380 -19.16 18.55 -0.15
CA THR A 380 -18.05 19.34 0.40
C THR A 380 -16.83 18.48 0.67
N THR A 381 -16.95 17.44 1.50
CA THR A 381 -15.81 16.69 2.04
C THR A 381 -15.52 15.43 1.23
N VAL A 382 -16.53 14.64 0.86
CA VAL A 382 -16.34 13.38 0.12
C VAL A 382 -15.89 13.63 -1.32
N CYS A 383 -16.56 14.53 -2.04
CA CYS A 383 -16.17 14.90 -3.40
C CYS A 383 -14.78 15.55 -3.47
N SER A 384 -14.47 16.47 -2.54
CA SER A 384 -13.14 17.08 -2.48
C SER A 384 -12.08 16.03 -2.17
N PHE A 385 -12.35 15.13 -1.22
CA PHE A 385 -11.42 14.06 -0.87
C PHE A 385 -11.21 13.05 -2.01
N SER A 386 -12.28 12.63 -2.70
CA SER A 386 -12.19 11.72 -3.85
C SER A 386 -11.38 12.32 -4.99
N THR A 387 -11.63 13.59 -5.33
CA THR A 387 -10.84 14.29 -6.36
C THR A 387 -9.39 14.48 -5.94
N TRP A 388 -9.13 14.87 -4.68
CA TRP A 388 -7.77 15.03 -4.15
C TRP A 388 -6.99 13.73 -4.13
N TRP A 389 -7.62 12.63 -3.71
CA TRP A 389 -7.03 11.29 -3.69
C TRP A 389 -6.72 10.79 -5.11
N THR A 390 -7.66 10.96 -6.03
CA THR A 390 -7.50 10.53 -7.43
C THR A 390 -6.35 11.26 -8.12
N ASN A 391 -6.15 12.56 -7.80
CA ASN A 391 -5.07 13.37 -8.35
C ASN A 391 -3.69 12.97 -7.80
N LYS A 392 -3.58 12.64 -6.50
CA LYS A 392 -2.32 12.27 -5.85
C LYS A 392 -1.92 10.80 -6.05
N CYS A 393 -2.89 9.89 -6.14
CA CYS A 393 -2.65 8.45 -6.24
C CYS A 393 -2.74 7.90 -7.68
N ARG A 394 -2.57 8.76 -8.71
CA ARG A 394 -2.69 8.49 -10.16
C ARG A 394 -2.84 6.99 -10.48
N HIS A 395 -4.04 6.60 -10.91
CA HIS A 395 -4.50 5.28 -11.39
C HIS A 395 -5.49 4.50 -10.51
N GLN A 396 -5.97 5.04 -9.39
CA GLN A 396 -7.11 4.45 -8.68
C GLN A 396 -8.24 5.46 -8.56
N LYS A 397 -9.29 5.30 -9.38
CA LYS A 397 -10.55 6.03 -9.21
C LYS A 397 -11.17 5.60 -7.89
N LEU A 398 -11.24 6.51 -6.91
CA LEU A 398 -12.05 6.30 -5.72
C LEU A 398 -13.50 6.65 -6.02
N THR A 399 -14.31 5.65 -6.39
CA THR A 399 -15.75 5.72 -6.17
C THR A 399 -16.02 5.42 -4.70
N LEU A 400 -16.11 6.48 -3.89
CA LEU A 400 -16.80 6.43 -2.60
C LEU A 400 -18.30 6.39 -2.94
N ARG A 401 -18.94 5.24 -2.74
CA ARG A 401 -20.39 5.09 -2.88
C ARG A 401 -21.04 5.36 -1.54
#